data_AF-A0AAN8SE65-F1
#
_entry.id   AF-A0AAN8SE65-F1
#
_cell.length_a   1.000
_cell.length_b   1.000
_cell.length_c   1.000
_cell.angle_alpha   90.00
_cell.angle_beta   90.00
_cell.angle_gamma   90.00
#
_symmetry.space_group_name_H-M   'P 1'
#
loop_
_entity.id
_entity.type
_entity.pdbx_description
1 polymer ?
#
loop_
_entity_poly.entity_id
_entity_poly.type
_entity_poly.pdbx_seq_one_letter_code
_entity_poly.pdbx_strand_id
1 'polypeptide(L)'
;MIGRAVLYHEEEEHWAGAISATETPAAHFEPQVAILCETGSGSGKGQAYHAQYMTEQGKWATDVNSKVTCLKDKMDILDYCKKVYPKRDVTNIVEASHYLKVPNWCKVGHKKCKVSRWVKPFRCLEGPFQSDALLVPENCLFDHIHNQTKCWEFSKWNLTASQSCQDRDMQLRSFAMLLPCGISLFSGVEFVCCPKHLKDRPRGHFRFILFHRFTCCGEFYFHLYSTFQLALESCERCKPSAWGCHKRENHYPLSDD
;
A
#
# COMPACT_ATOMS: atom_id res chain seq x y z
N MET A 1 49.61 7.30 42.13
CA MET A 1 48.52 7.93 42.90
C MET A 1 47.44 8.35 41.94
N ILE A 2 46.19 8.05 42.32
CA ILE A 2 44.96 8.32 41.60
C ILE A 2 44.62 9.81 41.71
N GLY A 3 44.13 10.39 40.60
CA GLY A 3 43.03 11.36 40.59
C GLY A 3 43.36 12.85 40.71
N ARG A 4 43.02 13.60 39.66
CA ARG A 4 42.14 14.77 39.81
C ARG A 4 41.38 15.04 38.51
N ALA A 5 40.07 15.16 38.66
CA ALA A 5 39.11 15.54 37.64
C ALA A 5 39.32 17.01 37.23
N VAL A 6 39.03 17.31 35.97
CA VAL A 6 38.78 18.68 35.52
C VAL A 6 37.39 18.68 34.89
N LEU A 7 36.48 19.41 35.52
CA LEU A 7 35.17 19.78 35.00
C LEU A 7 35.39 21.00 34.08
N TYR A 8 34.87 20.95 32.85
CA TYR A 8 34.68 22.14 32.03
C TYR A 8 33.21 22.25 31.64
N HIS A 9 32.72 23.48 31.78
CA HIS A 9 31.36 23.94 31.55
C HIS A 9 30.92 23.74 30.10
N GLU A 10 29.69 23.26 29.93
CA GLU A 10 28.97 23.18 28.66
C GLU A 10 28.22 24.52 28.49
N GLU A 11 28.53 25.28 27.44
CA GLU A 11 27.87 26.55 27.14
C GLU A 11 26.46 26.30 26.58
N GLU A 12 25.48 26.92 27.22
CA GLU A 12 24.07 26.94 26.82
C GLU A 12 23.87 27.84 25.58
N GLU A 13 23.53 27.25 24.44
CA GLU A 13 22.91 28.01 23.35
C GLU A 13 21.38 27.95 23.43
N HIS A 14 20.83 29.09 23.87
CA HIS A 14 19.43 29.47 23.85
C HIS A 14 18.86 29.50 22.42
N TRP A 15 17.90 28.64 22.12
CA TRP A 15 16.88 28.93 21.10
C TRP A 15 15.48 28.72 21.68
N ALA A 16 14.91 29.81 22.17
CA ALA A 16 13.48 29.90 22.46
C ALA A 16 12.71 30.02 21.12
N GLY A 17 12.36 28.88 20.52
CA GLY A 17 11.42 28.79 19.41
C GLY A 17 10.09 28.22 19.90
N ALA A 18 9.02 28.99 19.78
CA ALA A 18 7.67 28.61 20.21
C ALA A 18 7.22 27.29 19.56
N ILE A 19 7.00 26.26 20.36
CA ILE A 19 6.38 25.01 19.92
C ILE A 19 4.89 25.28 19.77
N SER A 20 4.44 25.50 18.52
CA SER A 20 3.02 25.50 18.18
C SER A 20 2.46 24.11 18.46
N ALA A 21 1.54 24.01 19.41
CA ALA A 21 0.80 22.80 19.74
C ALA A 21 -0.27 22.50 18.68
N THR A 22 0.11 22.16 17.45
CA THR A 22 -0.78 21.52 16.47
C THR A 22 0.07 20.91 15.36
N GLU A 23 0.42 19.64 15.52
CA GLU A 23 0.52 18.66 14.43
C GLU A 23 0.89 17.30 15.05
N THR A 24 -0.11 16.63 15.62
CA THR A 24 -0.06 15.18 15.67
C THR A 24 0.13 14.72 14.23
N PRO A 25 1.16 13.91 13.88
CA PRO A 25 1.29 13.37 12.53
C PRO A 25 -0.06 12.75 12.17
N ALA A 26 -0.72 13.30 11.15
CA ALA A 26 -1.98 12.76 10.70
C ALA A 26 -1.74 11.26 10.48
N ALA A 27 -2.49 10.42 11.19
CA ALA A 27 -2.47 8.99 10.95
C ALA A 27 -2.61 8.82 9.43
N HIS A 28 -1.63 8.16 8.80
CA HIS A 28 -1.59 8.04 7.35
C HIS A 28 -2.86 7.30 6.91
N PHE A 29 -3.89 8.05 6.53
CA PHE A 29 -5.15 7.48 6.08
C PHE A 29 -4.99 7.06 4.64
N GLU A 30 -5.64 5.97 4.29
CA GLU A 30 -5.68 5.51 2.92
C GLU A 30 -6.88 6.13 2.18
N PRO A 31 -6.66 6.89 1.09
CA PRO A 31 -7.74 7.49 0.34
C PRO A 31 -8.57 6.40 -0.35
N GLN A 32 -9.87 6.42 -0.09
CA GLN A 32 -10.82 5.46 -0.66
C GLN A 32 -12.21 6.08 -0.82
N VAL A 33 -12.97 5.58 -1.79
CA VAL A 33 -14.33 6.00 -2.08
C VAL A 33 -15.28 4.81 -2.02
N ALA A 34 -16.49 5.05 -1.54
CA ALA A 34 -17.53 4.05 -1.48
C ALA A 34 -18.74 4.51 -2.31
N ILE A 35 -19.27 3.58 -3.10
CA ILE A 35 -20.42 3.81 -3.97
C ILE A 35 -21.49 2.77 -3.64
N LEU A 36 -22.73 3.21 -3.52
CA LEU A 36 -23.87 2.35 -3.26
C LEU A 36 -24.88 2.46 -4.41
N CYS A 37 -24.97 1.38 -5.17
CA CYS A 37 -25.96 1.21 -6.24
C CYS A 37 -27.01 0.20 -5.79
N GLU A 38 -28.23 0.66 -5.49
CA GLU A 38 -29.37 -0.23 -5.30
C GLU A 38 -30.13 -0.39 -6.62
N THR A 39 -30.13 -1.60 -7.18
CA THR A 39 -31.04 -1.95 -8.27
C THR A 39 -32.45 -2.01 -7.71
N GLY A 40 -33.28 -1.03 -8.07
CA GLY A 40 -34.66 -0.97 -7.61
C GLY A 40 -35.46 -2.19 -8.08
N SER A 41 -36.08 -2.87 -7.13
CA SER A 41 -37.15 -3.83 -7.40
C SER A 41 -38.30 -3.11 -8.12
N GLY A 42 -38.52 -3.45 -9.40
CA GLY A 42 -39.81 -3.38 -10.08
C GLY A 42 -40.49 -2.02 -10.33
N SER A 43 -39.87 -0.87 -10.04
CA SER A 43 -40.60 0.42 -10.14
C SER A 43 -39.75 1.61 -10.60
N GLY A 44 -38.88 1.44 -11.61
CA GLY A 44 -38.36 2.54 -12.47
C GLY A 44 -37.61 3.72 -11.81
N LYS A 45 -37.48 3.77 -10.48
CA LYS A 45 -36.80 4.79 -9.68
C LYS A 45 -35.94 4.10 -8.63
N GLY A 46 -34.75 3.67 -9.04
CA GLY A 46 -33.75 3.15 -8.09
C GLY A 46 -33.47 4.17 -6.99
N GLN A 47 -33.23 3.70 -5.76
CA GLN A 47 -32.83 4.58 -4.67
C GLN A 47 -31.38 5.01 -4.89
N ALA A 48 -31.16 6.27 -5.24
CA ALA A 48 -29.83 6.84 -5.38
C ALA A 48 -29.31 7.28 -4.01
N TYR A 49 -28.08 6.89 -3.69
CA TYR A 49 -27.33 7.38 -2.53
C TYR A 49 -26.17 8.23 -3.02
N HIS A 50 -25.85 9.27 -2.26
CA HIS A 50 -24.63 10.05 -2.48
C HIS A 50 -23.40 9.16 -2.22
N ALA A 51 -22.37 9.32 -3.04
CA ALA A 51 -21.09 8.65 -2.81
C ALA A 51 -20.43 9.13 -1.51
N GLN A 52 -19.62 8.28 -0.92
CA GLN A 52 -18.84 8.58 0.28
C GLN A 52 -17.34 8.48 0.00
N TYR A 53 -16.55 9.18 0.80
CA TYR A 53 -15.09 9.15 0.76
C TYR A 53 -14.51 9.13 2.18
N MET A 54 -13.29 8.63 2.33
CA MET A 54 -12.56 8.62 3.59
C MET A 54 -11.91 9.99 3.85
N THR A 55 -12.24 10.63 4.96
CA THR A 55 -11.60 11.89 5.34
C THR A 55 -10.22 11.65 5.92
N GLU A 56 -9.44 12.73 6.06
CA GLU A 56 -8.10 12.67 6.63
C GLU A 56 -8.08 12.20 8.09
N GLN A 57 -9.23 12.27 8.77
CA GLN A 57 -9.42 11.79 10.14
C GLN A 57 -9.82 10.30 10.20
N GLY A 58 -9.77 9.58 9.07
CA GLY A 58 -10.14 8.16 8.98
C GLY A 58 -11.64 7.91 9.17
N LYS A 59 -12.50 8.87 8.80
CA LYS A 59 -13.96 8.75 8.91
C LYS A 59 -14.61 8.81 7.54
N TRP A 60 -15.68 8.06 7.35
CA TRP A 60 -16.50 8.19 6.14
C TRP A 60 -17.30 9.48 6.14
N ALA A 61 -17.21 10.25 5.05
CA ALA A 61 -18.00 11.44 4.80
C ALA A 61 -18.77 11.33 3.49
N THR A 62 -19.97 11.91 3.47
CA THR A 62 -20.82 11.94 2.28
C THR A 62 -20.56 13.20 1.47
N ASP A 63 -20.37 13.05 0.16
CA ASP A 63 -20.31 14.18 -0.77
C ASP A 63 -21.74 14.66 -1.11
N VAL A 64 -22.35 15.39 -0.17
CA VAL A 64 -23.71 15.93 -0.31
C VAL A 64 -23.81 17.04 -1.36
N ASN A 65 -22.69 17.68 -1.70
CA ASN A 65 -22.63 18.80 -2.63
C ASN A 65 -22.55 18.34 -4.08
N SER A 66 -22.23 17.07 -4.33
CA SER A 66 -22.19 16.54 -5.67
C SER A 66 -23.42 15.76 -6.07
N LYS A 67 -23.67 15.79 -7.38
CA LYS A 67 -24.65 14.94 -8.06
C LYS A 67 -24.12 13.52 -8.28
N VAL A 68 -22.93 13.19 -7.75
CA VAL A 68 -22.31 11.88 -7.92
C VAL A 68 -23.12 10.86 -7.14
N THR A 69 -23.77 9.99 -7.89
CA THR A 69 -24.62 8.92 -7.39
C THR A 69 -24.35 7.69 -8.23
N CYS A 70 -24.29 6.52 -7.59
CA CYS A 70 -24.17 5.21 -8.24
C CYS A 70 -23.26 5.20 -9.50
N LEU A 71 -21.96 5.42 -9.29
CA LEU A 71 -20.96 5.26 -10.34
C LEU A 71 -20.69 3.77 -10.61
N LYS A 72 -20.72 3.39 -11.89
CA LYS A 72 -20.43 2.00 -12.33
C LYS A 72 -19.18 1.91 -13.18
N ASP A 73 -18.91 2.93 -13.98
CA ASP A 73 -17.75 2.99 -14.85
C ASP A 73 -16.47 3.25 -14.03
N LYS A 74 -15.38 2.55 -14.34
CA LYS A 74 -14.12 2.64 -13.57
C LYS A 74 -13.43 3.99 -13.75
N MET A 75 -13.58 4.62 -14.91
CA MET A 75 -13.04 5.95 -15.17
C MET A 75 -13.78 7.00 -14.36
N ASP A 76 -15.11 6.93 -14.31
CA ASP A 76 -15.91 7.84 -13.47
C ASP A 76 -15.53 7.74 -11.98
N ILE A 77 -15.25 6.52 -11.51
CA ILE A 77 -14.81 6.29 -10.12
C ILE A 77 -13.43 6.90 -9.88
N LEU A 78 -12.49 6.76 -10.83
CA LEU A 78 -11.17 7.39 -10.75
C LEU A 78 -11.28 8.92 -10.75
N ASP A 79 -12.11 9.49 -11.61
CA ASP A 79 -12.34 10.92 -11.65
C ASP A 79 -12.98 11.43 -10.36
N TYR A 80 -13.88 10.64 -9.77
CA TYR A 80 -14.42 10.94 -8.44
C TYR A 80 -13.35 10.90 -7.35
N CYS A 81 -12.44 9.91 -7.34
CA CYS A 81 -11.28 9.90 -6.45
C CYS A 81 -10.47 11.19 -6.58
N LYS A 82 -10.09 11.59 -7.80
CA LYS A 82 -9.33 12.82 -8.06
C LYS A 82 -10.06 14.07 -7.57
N LYS A 83 -11.38 14.09 -7.72
CA LYS A 83 -12.23 15.21 -7.27
C LYS A 83 -12.24 15.36 -5.76
N VAL A 84 -12.44 14.28 -5.01
CA VAL A 84 -12.55 14.34 -3.53
C VAL A 84 -11.18 14.37 -2.85
N TYR A 85 -10.12 14.00 -3.57
CA TYR A 85 -8.73 14.04 -3.13
C TYR A 85 -7.86 14.93 -4.04
N PRO A 86 -8.16 16.23 -4.19
CA PRO A 86 -7.51 17.10 -5.18
C PRO A 86 -6.04 17.41 -4.87
N LYS A 87 -5.59 17.16 -3.63
CA LYS A 87 -4.21 17.36 -3.18
C LYS A 87 -3.35 16.09 -3.28
N ARG A 88 -3.92 15.00 -3.80
CA ARG A 88 -3.29 13.67 -3.87
C ARG A 88 -3.06 13.32 -5.33
N ASP A 89 -1.92 12.70 -5.64
CA ASP A 89 -1.59 12.29 -7.00
C ASP A 89 -2.27 10.95 -7.34
N VAL A 90 -3.61 10.96 -7.45
CA VAL A 90 -4.38 9.73 -7.72
C VAL A 90 -4.25 9.33 -9.19
N THR A 91 -3.62 8.17 -9.43
CA THR A 91 -3.33 7.66 -10.79
C THR A 91 -4.24 6.51 -11.20
N ASN A 92 -4.73 5.71 -10.25
CA ASN A 92 -5.57 4.54 -10.54
C ASN A 92 -6.49 4.21 -9.34
N ILE A 93 -7.30 3.16 -9.46
CA ILE A 93 -8.17 2.65 -8.40
C ILE A 93 -8.05 1.13 -8.30
N VAL A 94 -8.31 0.59 -7.11
CA VAL A 94 -8.44 -0.86 -6.89
C VAL A 94 -9.60 -1.15 -5.94
N GLU A 95 -10.39 -2.17 -6.26
CA GLU A 95 -11.48 -2.61 -5.39
C GLU A 95 -10.93 -3.27 -4.12
N ALA A 96 -11.60 -3.06 -2.97
CA ALA A 96 -11.25 -3.74 -1.74
C ALA A 96 -11.52 -5.26 -1.81
N SER A 97 -10.59 -6.05 -1.25
CA SER A 97 -10.72 -7.51 -1.15
C SER A 97 -11.94 -7.94 -0.32
N HIS A 98 -12.23 -7.20 0.74
CA HIS A 98 -13.29 -7.50 1.69
C HIS A 98 -14.39 -6.43 1.69
N TYR A 99 -15.59 -6.86 2.06
CA TYR A 99 -16.68 -5.93 2.33
C TYR A 99 -16.38 -5.15 3.62
N LEU A 100 -16.62 -3.85 3.58
CA LEU A 100 -16.55 -2.96 4.72
C LEU A 100 -17.95 -2.40 5.01
N LYS A 101 -18.30 -2.31 6.29
CA LYS A 101 -19.55 -1.69 6.73
C LYS A 101 -19.39 -0.18 6.74
N VAL A 102 -19.90 0.48 5.69
CA VAL A 102 -19.91 1.93 5.57
C VAL A 102 -21.21 2.47 6.21
N PRO A 103 -21.12 3.31 7.25
CA PRO A 103 -22.29 3.86 7.93
C PRO A 103 -22.85 5.09 7.21
N ASN A 104 -23.96 5.62 7.73
CA ASN A 104 -24.46 6.97 7.44
C ASN A 104 -24.64 7.32 5.95
N TRP A 105 -25.11 6.38 5.13
CA TRP A 105 -25.47 6.66 3.74
C TRP A 105 -26.62 7.67 3.66
N CYS A 106 -26.43 8.73 2.87
CA CYS A 106 -27.45 9.72 2.58
C CYS A 106 -28.16 9.38 1.27
N LYS A 107 -29.48 9.17 1.33
CA LYS A 107 -30.31 9.02 0.14
C LYS A 107 -30.55 10.38 -0.51
N VAL A 108 -30.47 10.44 -1.84
CA VAL A 108 -30.70 11.68 -2.59
C VAL A 108 -32.08 12.24 -2.28
N GLY A 109 -32.16 13.54 -1.98
CA GLY A 109 -33.40 14.23 -1.62
C GLY A 109 -33.85 14.03 -0.17
N HIS A 110 -33.11 13.28 0.66
CA HIS A 110 -33.43 13.08 2.07
C HIS A 110 -32.36 13.69 2.99
N LYS A 111 -32.80 14.42 4.02
CA LYS A 111 -31.91 15.07 5.01
C LYS A 111 -31.25 14.11 6.01
N LYS A 112 -31.76 12.89 6.16
CA LYS A 112 -31.31 11.93 7.19
C LYS A 112 -30.42 10.86 6.56
N CYS A 113 -29.25 10.66 7.15
CA CYS A 113 -28.26 9.68 6.71
C CYS A 113 -28.05 8.63 7.81
N LYS A 114 -28.86 7.57 7.80
CA LYS A 114 -28.87 6.55 8.88
C LYS A 114 -28.62 5.13 8.39
N VAL A 115 -28.58 4.92 7.07
CA VAL A 115 -28.44 3.59 6.49
C VAL A 115 -26.97 3.19 6.57
N SER A 116 -26.70 1.95 7.00
CA SER A 116 -25.36 1.35 6.91
C SER A 116 -25.40 0.20 5.91
N ARG A 117 -24.37 0.05 5.09
CA ARG A 117 -24.28 -1.04 4.11
C ARG A 117 -22.89 -1.64 4.06
N TRP A 118 -22.86 -2.95 3.86
CA TRP A 118 -21.66 -3.68 3.49
C TRP A 118 -21.44 -3.46 1.99
N VAL A 119 -20.34 -2.80 1.65
CA VAL A 119 -19.93 -2.55 0.27
C VAL A 119 -18.45 -2.88 0.13
N LYS A 120 -17.96 -3.00 -1.10
CA LYS A 120 -16.52 -2.99 -1.38
C LYS A 120 -16.12 -1.59 -1.85
N PRO A 121 -15.41 -0.81 -1.02
CA PRO A 121 -14.89 0.48 -1.48
C PRO A 121 -13.82 0.31 -2.55
N PHE A 122 -13.54 1.39 -3.27
CA PHE A 122 -12.37 1.52 -4.13
C PHE A 122 -11.31 2.34 -3.40
N ARG A 123 -10.10 1.78 -3.27
CA ARG A 123 -8.91 2.53 -2.88
C ARG A 123 -8.47 3.39 -4.05
N CYS A 124 -8.12 4.64 -3.78
CA CYS A 124 -7.57 5.58 -4.75
C CYS A 124 -6.05 5.46 -4.69
N LEU A 125 -5.42 4.89 -5.71
CA LEU A 125 -3.98 4.61 -5.72
C LEU A 125 -3.19 5.88 -6.05
N GLU A 126 -2.18 6.19 -5.23
CA GLU A 126 -1.36 7.38 -5.35
C GLU A 126 -0.03 7.08 -6.08
N GLY A 127 0.36 7.95 -7.02
CA GLY A 127 1.66 7.92 -7.67
C GLY A 127 1.96 6.65 -8.48
N PRO A 128 3.25 6.28 -8.61
CA PRO A 128 3.65 5.03 -9.23
C PRO A 128 3.10 3.82 -8.47
N PHE A 129 2.62 2.82 -9.19
CA PHE A 129 2.01 1.64 -8.60
C PHE A 129 2.98 0.87 -7.71
N GLN A 130 2.49 0.50 -6.52
CA GLN A 130 3.13 -0.41 -5.57
C GLN A 130 2.09 -1.46 -5.17
N SER A 131 2.48 -2.73 -5.13
CA SER A 131 1.58 -3.79 -4.65
C SER A 131 1.49 -3.78 -3.12
N ASP A 132 0.41 -4.35 -2.58
CA ASP A 132 0.22 -4.41 -1.14
C ASP A 132 1.16 -5.45 -0.51
N ALA A 133 1.74 -5.12 0.65
CA ALA A 133 2.53 -6.08 1.41
C ALA A 133 1.61 -7.16 2.03
N LEU A 134 1.75 -8.40 1.59
CA LEU A 134 1.02 -9.54 2.15
C LEU A 134 1.75 -10.16 3.35
N LEU A 135 1.02 -10.39 4.43
CA LEU A 135 1.52 -11.14 5.57
C LEU A 135 1.46 -12.64 5.27
N VAL A 136 2.55 -13.35 5.51
CA VAL A 136 2.67 -14.80 5.30
C VAL A 136 2.85 -15.48 6.66
N PRO A 137 1.77 -16.03 7.26
CA PRO A 137 1.88 -16.78 8.51
C PRO A 137 2.72 -18.05 8.34
N GLU A 138 3.14 -18.63 9.47
CA GLU A 138 3.78 -19.94 9.47
C GLU A 138 2.91 -21.01 8.80
N ASN A 139 3.54 -21.91 8.06
CA ASN A 139 2.90 -22.98 7.29
C ASN A 139 2.00 -22.51 6.14
N CYS A 140 1.97 -21.21 5.83
CA CYS A 140 1.40 -20.69 4.61
C CYS A 140 2.48 -20.52 3.53
N LEU A 141 2.05 -20.49 2.27
CA LEU A 141 2.90 -20.32 1.10
C LEU A 141 2.54 -19.01 0.41
N PHE A 142 3.55 -18.21 0.07
CA PHE A 142 3.41 -17.05 -0.79
C PHE A 142 3.75 -17.44 -2.23
N ASP A 143 2.96 -16.95 -3.17
CA ASP A 143 3.15 -17.19 -4.60
C ASP A 143 2.59 -16.02 -5.42
N HIS A 144 2.92 -15.99 -6.70
CA HIS A 144 2.40 -14.99 -7.62
C HIS A 144 2.24 -15.52 -9.05
N ILE A 145 1.31 -14.92 -9.78
CA ILE A 145 1.08 -15.17 -11.20
C ILE A 145 1.15 -13.82 -11.91
N HIS A 146 2.05 -13.70 -12.88
CA HIS A 146 2.15 -12.53 -13.74
C HIS A 146 2.18 -12.95 -15.21
N ASN A 147 1.39 -12.28 -16.04
CA ASN A 147 1.37 -12.50 -17.48
C ASN A 147 1.00 -11.20 -18.21
N GLN A 148 1.98 -10.62 -18.93
CA GLN A 148 1.82 -9.34 -19.61
C GLN A 148 0.78 -9.34 -20.74
N THR A 149 0.43 -10.50 -21.29
CA THR A 149 -0.62 -10.59 -22.33
C THR A 149 -2.03 -10.60 -21.74
N LYS A 150 -2.16 -10.75 -20.41
CA LYS A 150 -3.43 -10.72 -19.70
C LYS A 150 -3.61 -9.37 -19.03
N CYS A 151 -4.80 -8.79 -19.19
CA CYS A 151 -5.19 -7.57 -18.52
C CYS A 151 -6.61 -7.74 -17.97
N TRP A 152 -6.71 -8.08 -16.69
CA TRP A 152 -7.95 -8.54 -16.07
C TRP A 152 -8.35 -7.71 -14.85
N GLU A 153 -9.65 -7.77 -14.54
CA GLU A 153 -10.21 -7.15 -13.35
C GLU A 153 -9.82 -7.89 -12.07
N PHE A 154 -9.91 -7.16 -10.96
CA PHE A 154 -9.71 -7.64 -9.59
C PHE A 154 -10.40 -8.97 -9.29
N SER A 155 -11.67 -9.11 -9.71
CA SER A 155 -12.50 -10.30 -9.46
C SER A 155 -11.94 -11.57 -10.13
N LYS A 156 -11.40 -11.43 -11.35
CA LYS A 156 -10.80 -12.54 -12.09
C LYS A 156 -9.49 -12.98 -11.46
N TRP A 157 -8.65 -12.03 -11.05
CA TRP A 157 -7.40 -12.33 -10.35
C TRP A 157 -7.61 -12.98 -8.98
N ASN A 158 -8.61 -12.52 -8.21
CA ASN A 158 -9.04 -13.18 -6.98
C ASN A 158 -9.41 -14.65 -7.22
N LEU A 159 -10.24 -14.92 -8.25
CA LEU A 159 -10.60 -16.28 -8.62
C LEU A 159 -9.37 -17.11 -9.01
N THR A 160 -8.45 -16.56 -9.79
CA THR A 160 -7.22 -17.23 -10.20
C THR A 160 -6.32 -17.57 -9.00
N ALA A 161 -6.12 -16.64 -8.06
CA ALA A 161 -5.38 -16.92 -6.83
C ALA A 161 -6.07 -18.00 -5.99
N SER A 162 -7.40 -17.95 -5.89
CA SER A 162 -8.20 -18.95 -5.17
C SER A 162 -8.05 -20.34 -5.76
N GLN A 163 -8.13 -20.47 -7.09
CA GLN A 163 -7.93 -21.72 -7.81
C GLN A 163 -6.50 -22.25 -7.62
N SER A 164 -5.49 -21.40 -7.72
CA SER A 164 -4.10 -21.81 -7.51
C SER A 164 -3.83 -22.36 -6.11
N CYS A 165 -4.52 -21.87 -5.08
CA CYS A 165 -4.44 -22.46 -3.74
C CYS A 165 -5.20 -23.79 -3.65
N GLN A 166 -6.35 -23.91 -4.30
CA GLN A 166 -7.17 -25.12 -4.28
C GLN A 166 -6.47 -26.31 -4.95
N ASP A 167 -5.72 -26.08 -6.03
CA ASP A 167 -4.92 -27.11 -6.73
C ASP A 167 -3.84 -27.74 -5.82
N ARG A 168 -3.52 -27.09 -4.70
CA ARG A 168 -2.56 -27.53 -3.69
C ARG A 168 -3.23 -28.04 -2.41
N ASP A 169 -4.54 -28.25 -2.43
CA ASP A 169 -5.37 -28.58 -1.27
C ASP A 169 -5.32 -27.52 -0.14
N MET A 170 -5.05 -26.26 -0.50
CA MET A 170 -4.98 -25.12 0.42
C MET A 170 -6.15 -24.15 0.21
N GLN A 171 -6.25 -23.12 1.06
CA GLN A 171 -7.22 -22.03 0.92
C GLN A 171 -6.50 -20.70 0.72
N LEU A 172 -7.05 -19.84 -0.14
CA LEU A 172 -6.59 -18.46 -0.29
C LEU A 172 -6.84 -17.67 1.00
N ARG A 173 -5.77 -17.14 1.59
CA ARG A 173 -5.82 -16.31 2.80
C ARG A 173 -5.87 -14.81 2.46
N SER A 174 -4.98 -14.36 1.58
CA SER A 174 -4.91 -12.96 1.14
C SER A 174 -4.31 -12.89 -0.27
N PHE A 175 -4.56 -11.79 -0.97
CA PHE A 175 -4.01 -11.52 -2.30
C PHE A 175 -3.93 -10.01 -2.57
N ALA A 176 -3.06 -9.63 -3.49
CA ALA A 176 -2.86 -8.28 -3.97
C ALA A 176 -2.63 -8.27 -5.49
N MET A 177 -2.99 -7.15 -6.13
CA MET A 177 -2.81 -7.02 -7.57
C MET A 177 -1.36 -6.71 -7.92
N LEU A 178 -0.90 -7.20 -9.09
CA LEU A 178 0.41 -6.87 -9.64
C LEU A 178 0.26 -6.08 -10.94
N LEU A 179 1.06 -5.02 -11.05
CA LEU A 179 1.33 -4.25 -12.27
C LEU A 179 0.07 -3.84 -13.06
N PRO A 180 -0.36 -2.57 -12.97
CA PRO A 180 -1.51 -2.11 -13.71
C PRO A 180 -1.23 -2.15 -15.22
N CYS A 181 -2.24 -2.58 -15.97
CA CYS A 181 -2.25 -2.55 -17.44
C CYS A 181 -3.40 -1.69 -17.99
N GLY A 182 -4.22 -1.12 -17.10
CA GLY A 182 -5.31 -0.20 -17.40
C GLY A 182 -5.94 0.33 -16.11
N ILE A 183 -7.01 1.12 -16.26
CA ILE A 183 -7.75 1.64 -15.10
C ILE A 183 -8.50 0.51 -14.43
N SER A 184 -8.21 0.24 -13.15
CA SER A 184 -8.74 -0.89 -12.40
C SER A 184 -8.47 -2.27 -13.04
N LEU A 185 -7.44 -2.37 -13.89
CA LEU A 185 -7.04 -3.61 -14.58
C LEU A 185 -5.57 -3.93 -14.33
N PHE A 186 -5.26 -5.20 -14.16
CA PHE A 186 -3.95 -5.68 -13.70
C PHE A 186 -3.46 -6.85 -14.53
N SER A 187 -2.14 -7.02 -14.59
CA SER A 187 -1.47 -8.07 -15.35
C SER A 187 -0.95 -9.23 -14.48
N GLY A 188 -1.24 -9.21 -13.19
CA GLY A 188 -0.93 -10.30 -12.30
C GLY A 188 -1.58 -10.18 -10.92
N VAL A 189 -1.29 -11.17 -10.08
CA VAL A 189 -1.73 -11.29 -8.70
C VAL A 189 -0.64 -11.96 -7.87
N GLU A 190 -0.41 -11.48 -6.66
CA GLU A 190 0.35 -12.18 -5.61
C GLU A 190 -0.60 -12.61 -4.51
N PHE A 191 -0.33 -13.74 -3.86
CA PHE A 191 -1.28 -14.36 -2.94
C PHE A 191 -0.62 -15.29 -1.92
N VAL A 192 -1.35 -15.52 -0.83
CA VAL A 192 -0.96 -16.41 0.27
C VAL A 192 -1.94 -17.57 0.36
N CYS A 193 -1.44 -18.79 0.19
CA CYS A 193 -2.18 -20.03 0.41
C CYS A 193 -1.88 -20.59 1.80
N CYS A 194 -2.91 -21.00 2.52
CA CYS A 194 -2.80 -21.53 3.88
C CYS A 194 -3.52 -22.88 4.00
N PRO A 195 -3.02 -23.85 4.79
CA PRO A 195 -3.75 -25.08 5.08
C PRO A 195 -5.16 -24.80 5.60
N LYS A 196 -6.15 -25.59 5.13
CA LYS A 196 -7.59 -25.41 5.47
C LYS A 196 -7.90 -25.48 6.98
N HIS A 197 -7.00 -26.09 7.76
CA HIS A 197 -7.16 -26.30 9.21
C HIS A 197 -6.26 -25.42 10.08
N LEU A 198 -5.68 -24.34 9.53
CA LEU A 198 -5.03 -23.34 10.37
C LEU A 198 -6.06 -22.72 11.31
N LYS A 199 -6.10 -23.22 12.55
CA LYS A 199 -6.69 -22.50 13.67
C LYS A 199 -5.83 -21.27 13.86
N ASP A 200 -6.38 -20.08 13.66
CA ASP A 200 -5.78 -18.79 14.04
C ASP A 200 -5.54 -18.82 15.56
N ARG A 201 -4.46 -19.47 16.00
CA ARG A 201 -3.93 -19.40 17.37
C ARG A 201 -2.73 -18.46 17.30
N PRO A 202 -2.76 -17.31 17.97
CA PRO A 202 -1.58 -16.46 18.08
C PRO A 202 -0.61 -17.13 19.05
N ARG A 203 0.22 -18.04 18.56
CA ARG A 203 1.40 -18.55 19.25
C ARG A 203 2.54 -18.60 18.24
N GLY A 204 3.34 -17.54 18.19
CA GLY A 204 4.54 -17.51 17.36
C GLY A 204 4.99 -16.08 17.13
N HIS A 205 6.25 -15.81 17.42
CA HIS A 205 6.93 -14.52 17.24
C HIS A 205 6.68 -13.95 15.85
N PHE A 206 6.24 -12.69 15.76
CA PHE A 206 6.33 -11.92 14.51
C PHE A 206 7.82 -11.73 14.18
N ARG A 207 8.40 -12.63 13.37
CA ARG A 207 9.61 -12.30 12.62
C ARG A 207 9.19 -11.33 11.53
N PHE A 208 9.33 -10.02 11.79
CA PHE A 208 9.31 -9.01 10.74
C PHE A 208 10.45 -9.33 9.78
N ILE A 209 10.16 -9.99 8.66
CA ILE A 209 11.06 -9.98 7.50
C ILE A 209 10.86 -8.61 6.86
N LEU A 210 11.58 -7.63 7.39
CA LEU A 210 11.69 -6.32 6.78
C LEU A 210 12.67 -6.51 5.61
N PHE A 211 12.16 -6.59 4.37
CA PHE A 211 13.01 -6.53 3.19
C PHE A 211 13.66 -5.13 3.16
N HIS A 212 14.90 -5.03 3.64
CA HIS A 212 15.72 -3.84 3.42
C HIS A 212 16.28 -3.89 1.99
N ARG A 213 16.14 -2.76 1.29
CA ARG A 213 16.74 -2.54 -0.02
C ARG A 213 18.25 -2.33 0.17
N PHE A 214 19.06 -3.37 0.00
CA PHE A 214 20.51 -3.21 -0.13
C PHE A 214 20.85 -3.04 -1.60
N THR A 215 21.54 -1.95 -1.94
CA THR A 215 22.19 -1.78 -3.23
C THR A 215 23.67 -2.03 -3.00
N CYS A 216 24.20 -3.14 -3.50
CA CYS A 216 25.64 -3.40 -3.54
C CYS A 216 25.97 -3.94 -4.94
N CYS A 217 27.06 -3.41 -5.51
CA CYS A 217 27.62 -3.65 -6.85
C CYS A 217 26.85 -4.64 -7.74
N GLY A 218 26.21 -4.09 -8.77
CA GLY A 218 25.28 -4.81 -9.64
C GLY A 218 25.78 -6.15 -10.16
N GLU A 219 25.34 -7.23 -9.51
CA GLU A 219 24.80 -8.46 -10.09
C GLU A 219 24.06 -9.26 -8.98
N PHE A 220 22.90 -9.85 -9.31
CA PHE A 220 21.98 -10.47 -8.36
C PHE A 220 22.45 -11.87 -7.95
N TYR A 221 22.68 -12.11 -6.65
CA TYR A 221 22.72 -13.46 -6.09
C TYR A 221 21.70 -13.61 -4.95
N PHE A 222 20.78 -14.57 -5.10
CA PHE A 222 19.90 -15.03 -4.02
C PHE A 222 20.65 -16.11 -3.21
N HIS A 223 20.92 -15.86 -1.93
CA HIS A 223 21.28 -16.93 -1.01
C HIS A 223 20.53 -16.81 0.31
N LEU A 224 20.00 -17.95 0.74
CA LEU A 224 19.17 -18.16 1.92
C LEU A 224 20.06 -18.42 3.13
N TYR A 225 20.30 -17.46 4.03
CA TYR A 225 20.93 -17.77 5.31
C TYR A 225 20.34 -17.00 6.50
N SER A 226 19.87 -17.78 7.46
CA SER A 226 19.57 -17.40 8.84
C SER A 226 20.87 -17.11 9.59
N THR A 227 20.85 -16.09 10.46
CA THR A 227 21.89 -15.62 11.41
C THR A 227 22.81 -14.49 10.93
N PHE A 228 22.79 -13.39 11.69
CA PHE A 228 23.35 -12.06 11.39
C PHE A 228 24.87 -11.97 11.61
N GLN A 229 25.58 -13.09 11.81
CA GLN A 229 26.99 -13.09 12.23
C GLN A 229 28.00 -13.30 11.08
N LEU A 230 27.57 -13.71 9.88
CA LEU A 230 28.47 -14.00 8.74
C LEU A 230 28.56 -12.89 7.68
N ALA A 231 27.70 -11.87 7.73
CA ALA A 231 27.71 -10.79 6.72
C ALA A 231 28.93 -9.87 6.83
N LEU A 232 29.53 -9.75 8.01
CA LEU A 232 30.74 -8.94 8.22
C LEU A 232 32.01 -9.62 7.67
N GLU A 233 32.10 -10.95 7.68
CA GLU A 233 33.28 -11.66 7.18
C GLU A 233 33.41 -11.66 5.64
N SER A 234 32.31 -11.46 4.90
CA SER A 234 32.34 -11.35 3.43
C SER A 234 32.64 -9.94 2.92
N CYS A 235 32.33 -8.89 3.70
CA CYS A 235 32.62 -7.51 3.30
C CYS A 235 34.12 -7.18 3.45
N GLU A 236 34.81 -7.82 4.40
CA GLU A 236 36.26 -7.64 4.61
C GLU A 236 37.16 -8.38 3.60
N ARG A 237 36.61 -9.18 2.67
CA ARG A 237 37.41 -9.92 1.69
C ARG A 237 37.57 -9.21 0.34
N CYS A 238 37.00 -8.01 0.17
CA CYS A 238 37.33 -7.15 -0.98
C CYS A 238 38.66 -6.39 -0.73
N LYS A 239 39.78 -7.12 -0.75
CA LYS A 239 41.09 -6.52 -1.00
C LYS A 239 41.29 -6.33 -2.51
N PRO A 240 41.84 -5.19 -2.95
CA PRO A 240 42.01 -4.87 -4.36
C PRO A 240 43.19 -5.66 -4.91
N SER A 241 42.93 -6.59 -5.82
CA SER A 241 43.98 -7.08 -6.70
C SER A 241 43.43 -7.49 -8.05
N ALA A 242 44.00 -6.82 -9.06
CA ALA A 242 43.96 -7.08 -10.49
C ALA A 242 42.71 -6.54 -11.23
N TRP A 243 42.99 -5.50 -12.05
CA TRP A 243 42.20 -4.88 -13.12
C TRP A 243 41.28 -3.73 -12.66
N GLY A 244 41.77 -2.52 -12.92
CA GLY A 244 41.29 -1.27 -12.33
C GLY A 244 40.01 -0.69 -12.92
N CYS A 245 39.22 -0.07 -12.04
CA CYS A 245 38.20 0.91 -12.41
C CYS A 245 38.87 2.29 -12.56
N HIS A 246 38.96 2.78 -13.79
CA HIS A 246 39.37 4.15 -14.09
C HIS A 246 38.29 5.14 -13.63
N LYS A 247 38.66 6.07 -12.74
CA LYS A 247 37.89 7.28 -12.43
C LYS A 247 37.86 8.16 -13.69
N ARG A 248 36.68 8.58 -14.13
CA ARG A 248 36.53 9.67 -15.11
C ARG A 248 35.86 10.85 -14.39
N GLU A 249 36.68 11.71 -13.80
CA GLU A 249 36.30 13.06 -13.39
C GLU A 249 36.57 13.98 -14.58
N ASN A 250 35.54 14.67 -15.08
CA ASN A 250 35.74 15.79 -16.00
C ASN A 250 35.38 17.09 -15.27
N HIS A 251 36.42 17.76 -14.79
CA HIS A 251 36.42 19.18 -14.48
C HIS A 251 36.47 20.00 -15.78
N TYR A 252 35.68 21.08 -15.86
CA TYR A 252 35.89 22.14 -16.84
C TYR A 252 37.02 23.08 -16.35
N PRO A 253 37.95 23.52 -17.22
CA PRO A 253 38.96 24.51 -16.86
C PRO A 253 38.46 25.94 -17.12
N LEU A 254 38.75 26.85 -16.19
CA LEU A 254 38.87 28.29 -16.45
C LEU A 254 40.37 28.63 -16.40
N SER A 255 40.86 29.33 -17.42
CA SER A 255 42.11 30.07 -17.38
C SER A 255 41.86 31.42 -18.04
N ASP A 256 41.98 32.49 -17.25
CA ASP A 256 42.13 33.87 -17.71
C ASP A 256 43.59 34.11 -18.10
N ASP A 257 43.79 34.51 -19.37
CA ASP A 257 44.69 35.58 -19.85
C ASP A 257 44.34 35.87 -21.33
#